data_AF-A0A6I6EPK7-F1
#
_entry.id   AF-A0A6I6EPK7-F1
#
_cell.length_a   1.000
_cell.length_b   1.000
_cell.length_c   1.000
_cell.angle_alpha   90.00
_cell.angle_beta   90.00
_cell.angle_gamma   90.00
#
_symmetry.space_group_name_H-M   'P 1'
#
loop_
_entity.id
_entity.type
_entity.pdbx_description
1 polymer ?
#
loop_
_entity_poly.entity_id
_entity_poly.type
_entity_poly.pdbx_seq_one_letter_code
_entity_poly.pdbx_strand_id
1 'polypeptide(L)'
;MKRKSCMNLYGIFKLFLALGAFITGLLMIFDPNGLSGIFPHEFPYEWLSKVPFNSWLIPGIFSILIFRFGNTTAAVNSFKKRKNSSGIIGIIQKFS
;
A
#
# COMPACT_ATOMS: atom_id res chain seq x y z
N MET A 1 -17.36 -11.73 -19.94
CA MET A 1 -15.94 -11.29 -20.00
C MET A 1 -15.59 -10.05 -19.16
N LYS A 2 -16.46 -9.05 -18.99
CA LYS A 2 -16.13 -7.75 -18.34
C LYS A 2 -15.59 -7.83 -16.89
N ARG A 3 -16.11 -8.75 -16.05
CA ARG A 3 -15.70 -8.89 -14.63
C ARG A 3 -14.27 -9.42 -14.44
N LYS A 4 -13.77 -10.29 -15.34
CA LYS A 4 -12.44 -10.93 -15.23
C LYS A 4 -11.30 -9.93 -15.50
N SER A 5 -11.46 -9.04 -16.48
CA SER A 5 -10.45 -8.01 -16.80
C SER A 5 -10.35 -6.96 -15.69
N CYS A 6 -11.51 -6.53 -15.17
CA CYS A 6 -11.61 -5.56 -14.08
C CYS A 6 -10.93 -6.03 -12.78
N MET A 7 -11.09 -7.31 -12.42
CA MET A 7 -10.39 -7.93 -11.27
C MET A 7 -8.86 -8.00 -11.45
N ASN A 8 -8.38 -8.19 -12.70
CA ASN A 8 -6.95 -8.22 -12.97
C ASN A 8 -6.33 -6.83 -12.83
N LEU A 9 -7.01 -5.82 -13.39
CA LEU A 9 -6.62 -4.42 -13.30
C LEU A 9 -6.54 -3.96 -11.84
N TYR A 10 -7.53 -4.34 -11.02
CA TYR A 10 -7.54 -4.04 -9.58
C TYR A 10 -6.35 -4.66 -8.84
N GLY A 11 -6.04 -5.94 -9.10
CA GLY A 11 -4.87 -6.60 -8.51
C GLY A 11 -3.55 -5.94 -8.92
N ILE A 12 -3.41 -5.57 -10.20
CA ILE A 12 -2.24 -4.86 -10.73
C ILE A 12 -2.11 -3.47 -10.08
N PHE A 13 -3.21 -2.72 -9.98
CA PHE A 13 -3.23 -1.42 -9.33
C PHE A 13 -2.78 -1.49 -7.86
N LYS A 14 -3.23 -2.52 -7.13
CA LYS A 14 -2.78 -2.77 -5.76
C LYS A 14 -1.28 -3.11 -5.68
N LEU A 15 -0.73 -3.85 -6.65
CA LEU A 15 0.71 -4.08 -6.71
C LEU A 15 1.49 -2.78 -6.95
N PHE A 16 1.03 -1.92 -7.85
CA PHE A 16 1.64 -0.60 -8.06
C PHE A 16 1.61 0.25 -6.79
N LEU A 17 0.48 0.30 -6.08
CA LEU A 17 0.38 0.98 -4.78
C LEU A 17 1.34 0.40 -3.74
N ALA A 18 1.43 -0.94 -3.65
CA ALA A 18 2.35 -1.60 -2.72
C ALA A 18 3.81 -1.29 -3.03
N LEU A 19 4.17 -1.27 -4.32
CA LEU A 19 5.53 -0.95 -4.78
C LEU A 19 5.88 0.52 -4.53
N GLY A 20 4.96 1.44 -4.86
CA GLY A 20 5.12 2.87 -4.58
C GLY A 20 5.31 3.12 -3.08
N ALA A 21 4.43 2.56 -2.24
CA ALA A 21 4.54 2.68 -0.78
C ALA A 21 5.86 2.11 -0.23
N PHE A 22 6.36 1.02 -0.83
CA PHE A 22 7.65 0.45 -0.45
C PHE A 22 8.82 1.37 -0.81
N ILE A 23 8.88 1.86 -2.05
CA ILE A 23 9.95 2.76 -2.51
C ILE A 23 9.93 4.05 -1.71
N THR A 24 8.77 4.70 -1.59
CA THR A 24 8.61 5.93 -0.81
C THR A 24 8.99 5.72 0.65
N GLY A 25 8.56 4.60 1.25
CA GLY A 25 8.92 4.28 2.63
C GLY A 25 10.42 4.08 2.84
N LEU A 26 11.10 3.41 1.90
CA LEU A 26 12.55 3.28 1.94
C LEU A 26 13.26 4.62 1.80
N LEU A 27 12.82 5.48 0.87
CA LEU A 27 13.40 6.81 0.70
C LEU A 27 13.24 7.65 1.99
N MET A 28 12.08 7.57 2.65
CA MET A 28 11.84 8.25 3.94
C MET A 28 12.71 7.72 5.09
N ILE A 29 13.04 6.42 5.08
CA ILE A 29 13.88 5.80 6.12
C ILE A 29 15.36 6.11 5.89
N PHE A 30 15.82 6.12 4.63
CA PHE A 30 17.20 6.45 4.29
C PHE A 30 17.49 7.94 4.32
N ASP A 31 16.46 8.76 4.16
CA ASP A 31 16.56 10.21 4.27
C ASP A 31 15.52 10.79 5.25
N PRO A 32 15.64 10.49 6.55
CA PRO A 32 14.63 10.86 7.55
C PRO A 32 14.53 12.37 7.76
N ASN A 33 15.58 13.11 7.38
CA ASN A 33 15.70 14.55 7.52
C ASN A 33 15.70 15.29 6.16
N GLY A 34 15.35 14.64 5.04
CA GLY A 34 15.24 15.31 3.75
C GLY A 34 16.54 15.92 3.19
N LEU A 35 17.71 15.44 3.61
CA LEU A 35 19.03 15.89 3.19
C LEU A 35 19.30 15.63 1.70
N SER A 36 18.66 14.64 1.10
CA SER A 36 18.80 14.30 -0.33
C SER A 36 17.97 15.19 -1.26
N GLY A 37 17.10 16.05 -0.72
CA GLY A 37 16.21 16.92 -1.48
C GLY A 37 14.98 16.22 -2.08
N ILE A 38 14.82 14.91 -1.86
CA ILE A 38 13.64 14.13 -2.28
C ILE A 38 12.45 14.45 -1.38
N PHE A 39 12.70 14.66 -0.09
CA PHE A 39 11.74 15.16 0.89
C PHE A 39 12.17 16.54 1.37
N PRO A 40 11.24 17.34 1.92
CA PRO A 40 11.59 18.58 2.59
C PRO A 40 12.69 18.35 3.63
N HIS A 41 13.73 19.19 3.58
CA HIS A 41 14.92 19.18 4.46
C HIS A 41 14.58 19.28 5.95
N GLU A 42 13.37 19.73 6.28
CA GLU A 42 12.84 19.68 7.62
C GLU A 42 11.44 19.09 7.57
N PHE A 43 11.08 18.37 8.62
CA PHE A 43 9.72 17.87 8.74
C PHE A 43 8.75 19.06 8.85
N PRO A 44 7.63 19.08 8.10
CA PRO A 44 6.78 20.27 8.00
C PRO A 44 6.28 20.73 9.36
N TYR A 45 6.47 22.02 9.67
CA TYR A 45 6.07 22.59 10.95
C TYR A 45 4.56 22.42 11.20
N GLU A 46 3.74 22.50 10.16
CA GLU A 46 2.29 22.31 10.24
C GLU A 46 1.90 20.89 10.66
N TRP A 47 2.80 19.92 10.50
CA TRP A 47 2.57 18.52 10.85
C TRP A 47 3.03 18.23 12.27
N LEU A 48 4.02 18.95 12.82
CA LEU A 48 4.48 18.80 14.20
C LEU A 48 3.36 18.94 15.24
N SER A 49 2.34 19.76 14.94
CA SER A 49 1.15 19.92 15.80
C SER A 49 0.08 18.84 15.65
N LYS A 50 0.17 18.02 14.59
CA LYS A 50 -0.85 17.02 14.21
C LYS A 50 -0.40 15.59 14.45
N VAL A 51 0.90 15.34 14.45
CA VAL A 51 1.47 14.01 14.59
C VAL A 51 2.61 14.00 15.62
N PRO A 52 2.77 12.90 16.39
CA PRO A 52 3.75 12.82 17.47
C PRO A 52 5.15 12.47 16.97
N PHE A 53 5.58 13.03 15.84
CA PHE A 53 6.91 12.78 15.26
C PHE A 53 7.42 13.98 14.48
N ASN A 54 8.74 14.08 14.41
CA ASN A 54 9.48 15.24 13.87
C ASN A 54 10.41 14.87 12.70
N SER A 55 10.28 13.67 12.13
CA SER A 55 11.09 13.19 11.00
C SER A 55 10.27 12.28 10.09
N TRP A 56 10.76 12.05 8.88
CA TRP A 56 10.14 11.17 7.90
C TRP A 56 10.26 9.68 8.23
N LEU A 57 11.09 9.31 9.21
CA LEU A 57 11.37 7.92 9.57
C LEU A 57 10.11 7.13 9.95
N ILE A 58 9.32 7.67 10.87
CA ILE A 58 8.09 7.02 11.36
C ILE A 58 7.04 6.89 10.24
N PRO A 59 6.73 7.95 9.47
CA PRO A 59 5.93 7.84 8.24
C PRO A 59 6.43 6.78 7.27
N GLY A 60 7.74 6.68 7.06
CA GLY A 60 8.37 5.70 6.17
C GLY A 60 8.08 4.26 6.61
N ILE A 61 8.22 3.98 7.92
CA ILE A 61 7.89 2.68 8.51
C ILE A 61 6.40 2.37 8.33
N PHE A 62 5.52 3.34 8.61
CA PHE A 62 4.07 3.18 8.42
C PHE A 62 3.70 2.92 6.95
N SER A 63 4.36 3.57 5.99
CA SER A 63 4.18 3.33 4.57
C SER A 63 4.48 1.86 4.21
N ILE A 64 5.57 1.29 4.74
CA ILE A 64 5.94 -0.10 4.47
C ILE A 64 5.02 -1.08 5.21
N LEU A 65 4.70 -0.84 6.48
CA LEU A 65 3.92 -1.80 7.26
C LEU A 65 2.44 -1.80 6.87
N ILE A 66 1.82 -0.63 6.74
CA ILE A 66 0.38 -0.54 6.49
C ILE A 66 0.10 -0.66 4.99
N PHE A 67 0.69 0.23 4.20
CA PHE A 67 0.33 0.36 2.80
C PHE A 67 0.92 -0.75 1.95
N ARG A 68 2.20 -1.12 2.12
CA ARG A 68 2.75 -2.25 1.36
C ARG A 68 2.14 -3.58 1.80
N PHE A 69 2.15 -3.92 3.09
CA PHE A 69 1.66 -5.24 3.54
C PHE A 69 0.16 -5.44 3.27
N GLY A 70 -0.65 -4.40 3.48
CA GLY A 70 -2.08 -4.41 3.17
C GLY A 70 -2.36 -4.59 1.68
N ASN A 71 -1.65 -3.86 0.82
CA ASN A 71 -1.87 -3.93 -0.63
C ASN A 71 -1.29 -5.21 -1.26
N THR A 72 -0.15 -5.71 -0.79
CA THR A 72 0.41 -7.01 -1.21
C THR A 72 -0.54 -8.15 -0.86
N THR A 73 -1.07 -8.19 0.37
CA THR A 73 -2.04 -9.23 0.79
C THR A 73 -3.31 -9.18 -0.05
N ALA A 74 -3.83 -7.99 -0.30
CA ALA A 74 -5.01 -7.81 -1.13
C ALA A 74 -4.76 -8.22 -2.59
N ALA A 75 -3.60 -7.89 -3.17
CA ALA A 75 -3.21 -8.33 -4.51
C ALA A 75 -3.09 -9.86 -4.60
N VAL A 76 -2.40 -10.49 -3.63
CA VAL A 76 -2.28 -11.96 -3.54
C VAL A 76 -3.66 -12.60 -3.45
N ASN A 77 -4.60 -12.04 -2.68
CA ASN A 77 -5.96 -12.55 -2.59
C ASN A 77 -6.76 -12.36 -3.88
N SER A 78 -6.59 -11.23 -4.60
CA SER A 78 -7.19 -11.00 -5.91
C SER A 78 -6.74 -12.03 -6.95
N PHE A 79 -5.47 -12.47 -6.90
CA PHE A 79 -4.95 -13.53 -7.77
C PHE A 79 -5.30 -14.94 -7.27
N LYS A 80 -5.26 -15.21 -5.95
CA LYS A 80 -5.64 -16.50 -5.36
C LYS A 80 -7.12 -16.85 -5.52
N LYS A 81 -8.03 -15.86 -5.50
CA LYS A 81 -9.45 -16.06 -5.84
C LYS A 81 -9.66 -16.61 -7.27
N ARG A 82 -8.63 -16.59 -8.15
CA ARG A 82 -8.69 -17.29 -9.45
C ARG A 82 -8.37 -18.77 -9.38
N LYS A 83 -7.60 -19.24 -8.38
CA LYS A 83 -7.22 -20.67 -8.28
C LYS A 83 -8.28 -21.52 -7.56
N ASN A 84 -9.03 -20.92 -6.62
CA ASN A 84 -10.06 -21.63 -5.83
C ASN A 84 -11.52 -21.27 -6.22
N SER A 85 -11.74 -20.59 -7.35
CA SER A 85 -13.10 -20.32 -7.87
C SER A 85 -13.58 -21.44 -8.82
N SER A 86 -13.36 -22.67 -8.43
CA SER A 86 -14.22 -23.79 -8.80
C SER A 86 -14.92 -24.25 -7.52
N GLY A 87 -16.20 -23.92 -7.36
CA GLY A 87 -17.06 -24.59 -6.38
C GLY A 87 -17.94 -23.69 -5.52
N ILE A 88 -17.44 -23.20 -4.38
CA ILE A 88 -18.34 -23.07 -3.21
C ILE A 88 -18.42 -21.65 -2.61
N ILE A 89 -17.35 -20.85 -2.66
CA ILE A 89 -17.33 -19.53 -1.98
C ILE A 89 -18.14 -18.45 -2.73
N GLY A 90 -18.39 -18.64 -4.03
CA GLY A 90 -19.16 -17.68 -4.84
C GLY A 90 -20.65 -17.60 -4.50
N ILE A 91 -21.20 -18.62 -3.84
CA ILE A 91 -22.64 -18.68 -3.49
C ILE A 91 -22.92 -17.88 -2.21
N ILE A 92 -22.01 -17.92 -1.24
CA ILE A 92 -22.21 -17.28 0.08
C ILE A 92 -22.19 -15.73 -0.02
N GLN A 93 -21.40 -15.15 -0.93
CA GLN A 93 -21.40 -13.69 -1.14
C GLN A 93 -22.61 -13.15 -1.92
N LYS A 94 -23.50 -14.01 -2.44
CA LYS A 94 -24.69 -13.56 -3.18
C LYS A 94 -25.97 -13.51 -2.32
N PHE A 95 -25.90 -13.99 -1.08
CA PHE A 95 -27.06 -14.12 -0.19
C PHE A 95 -26.87 -13.51 1.21
N SER A 96 -25.89 -12.61 1.39
CA SER A 96 -25.77 -11.79 2.60
C SER A 96 -25.73 -10.31 2.26
#